data_AF-A0A959UKR7-F1
#
_entry.id   AF-A0A959UKR7-F1
#
_cell.length_a   1.000
_cell.length_b   1.000
_cell.length_c   1.000
_cell.angle_alpha   90.00
_cell.angle_beta   90.00
_cell.angle_gamma   90.00
#
_symmetry.space_group_name_H-M   'P 1'
#
loop_
_entity.id
_entity.type
_entity.pdbx_description
1 polymer ?
#
loop_
_entity_poly.entity_id
_entity_poly.type
_entity_poly.pdbx_seq_one_letter_code
_entity_poly.pdbx_strand_id
1 'polypeptide(L)'
;MQRKLKRQRKDYIRREKNSIRRQKKLARQKKKEWRQRRIIEHGGWLNYLLYFIFGKQEKKTSRAEPAHTRAKKSFFKQLKEDWQYSRKQKRERKKMQIQDERRRSAFARREKQTIKREKTHLKRHQQLMNKRLRKEQNRKFQQGFTEFIRNPFARKQLNKQQQLLRQHIKEDIRRERKERITRLPGNISKSFNRSMRLRRERYRFRIRRMQNSLGRFGVFLRNTQVRNDVLKTAINSSVLFLVSFILINLADKMISILTAGFFDIPAVLYSYRIFWPLYTYSTLYTRLALIVIFATGPIFSLALSLIFYQVYLWARRFPANFKTFIVWSIFHGITMFFGAYVSGVITRTGFVYTTEWIFFSNIFDVEEIIFLVVSVIVLVIAGFYLTRQFLFAATTNRLIMEGNRIYFMLAQIMIPWILGNAALFVINYPRNPPELLLLYGVSILMVIPMLASYNTPSNQMVKIPGARSKVRLGWIYFLIAAGLIYVMRAILYNGLNFS
;
A
#
# COMPACT_ATOMS: atom_id res chain seq x y z
N MET A 1 -18.38 -32.33 -38.77
CA MET A 1 -18.53 -31.88 -37.35
C MET A 1 -18.75 -30.35 -37.18
N GLN A 2 -17.92 -29.46 -37.75
CA GLN A 2 -18.04 -28.00 -37.55
C GLN A 2 -19.38 -27.36 -38.00
N ARG A 3 -20.00 -27.86 -39.08
CA ARG A 3 -21.33 -27.39 -39.54
C ARG A 3 -22.44 -27.70 -38.51
N LYS A 4 -22.35 -28.83 -37.81
CA LYS A 4 -23.31 -29.25 -36.75
C LYS A 4 -23.22 -28.33 -35.53
N LEU A 5 -22.00 -27.98 -35.09
CA LEU A 5 -21.75 -27.00 -34.01
C LEU A 5 -22.26 -25.59 -34.35
N LYS A 6 -22.08 -25.13 -35.61
CA LYS A 6 -22.62 -23.82 -36.05
C LYS A 6 -24.16 -23.80 -36.02
N ARG A 7 -24.83 -24.88 -36.40
CA ARG A 7 -26.30 -25.00 -36.34
C ARG A 7 -26.80 -25.00 -34.89
N GLN A 8 -26.21 -25.82 -34.01
CA GLN A 8 -26.56 -25.87 -32.59
C GLN A 8 -26.39 -24.50 -31.89
N ARG A 9 -25.31 -23.76 -32.20
CA ARG A 9 -25.09 -22.41 -31.66
C ARG A 9 -26.15 -21.41 -32.14
N LYS A 10 -26.55 -21.46 -33.42
CA LYS A 10 -27.61 -20.61 -33.95
C LYS A 10 -28.96 -20.91 -33.29
N ASP A 11 -29.28 -22.19 -33.09
CA ASP A 11 -30.53 -22.59 -32.45
C ASP A 11 -30.58 -22.20 -30.98
N TYR A 12 -29.47 -22.33 -30.25
CA TYR A 12 -29.36 -21.87 -28.86
C TYR A 12 -29.62 -20.35 -28.77
N ILE A 13 -28.95 -19.55 -29.60
CA ILE A 13 -29.14 -18.08 -29.64
C ILE A 13 -30.58 -17.73 -30.00
N ARG A 14 -31.23 -18.50 -30.88
CA ARG A 14 -32.64 -18.28 -31.26
C ARG A 14 -33.59 -18.57 -30.10
N ARG A 15 -33.38 -19.67 -29.36
CA ARG A 15 -34.17 -20.01 -28.16
C ARG A 15 -34.01 -18.96 -27.06
N GLU A 16 -32.78 -18.49 -26.83
CA GLU A 16 -32.48 -17.48 -25.82
C GLU A 16 -33.08 -16.10 -26.18
N LYS A 17 -33.02 -15.69 -27.45
CA LYS A 17 -33.72 -14.47 -27.91
C LYS A 17 -35.24 -14.58 -27.73
N ASN A 18 -35.82 -15.75 -27.98
CA ASN A 18 -37.25 -15.98 -27.83
C ASN A 18 -37.68 -16.00 -26.35
N SER A 19 -36.88 -16.57 -25.44
CA SER A 19 -37.16 -16.55 -24.00
C SER A 19 -37.13 -15.11 -23.46
N ILE A 20 -36.15 -14.30 -23.86
CA ILE A 20 -36.05 -12.87 -23.50
C ILE A 20 -37.26 -12.09 -24.04
N ARG A 21 -37.70 -12.36 -25.27
CA ARG A 21 -38.90 -11.72 -25.85
C ARG A 21 -40.17 -12.07 -25.07
N ARG A 22 -40.34 -13.34 -24.66
CA ARG A 22 -41.46 -13.79 -23.82
C ARG A 22 -41.44 -13.12 -22.44
N GLN A 23 -40.28 -13.06 -21.78
CA GLN A 23 -40.14 -12.38 -20.49
C GLN A 23 -40.46 -10.87 -20.59
N LYS A 24 -40.03 -10.20 -21.67
CA LYS A 24 -40.39 -8.79 -21.89
C LYS A 24 -41.88 -8.57 -22.14
N LYS A 25 -42.55 -9.47 -22.86
CA LYS A 25 -44.02 -9.42 -23.05
C LYS A 25 -44.75 -9.59 -21.70
N LEU A 26 -44.36 -10.57 -20.89
CA LEU A 26 -44.93 -10.80 -19.55
C LEU A 26 -44.71 -9.60 -18.62
N ALA A 27 -43.52 -9.00 -18.64
CA ALA A 27 -43.23 -7.80 -17.84
C ALA A 27 -44.09 -6.58 -18.27
N ARG A 28 -44.34 -6.43 -19.58
CA ARG A 28 -45.24 -5.37 -20.09
C ARG A 28 -46.70 -5.61 -19.71
N GLN A 29 -47.18 -6.86 -19.76
CA GLN A 29 -48.51 -7.22 -19.27
C GLN A 29 -48.67 -6.95 -17.78
N LYS A 30 -47.75 -7.43 -16.94
CA LYS A 30 -47.77 -7.15 -15.49
C LYS A 30 -47.74 -5.64 -15.18
N LYS A 31 -47.02 -4.84 -15.97
CA LYS A 31 -46.99 -3.38 -15.81
C LYS A 31 -48.32 -2.73 -16.20
N LYS A 32 -49.02 -3.24 -17.21
CA LYS A 32 -50.37 -2.79 -17.59
C LYS A 32 -51.40 -3.17 -16.51
N GLU A 33 -51.39 -4.41 -16.04
CA GLU A 33 -52.25 -4.88 -14.94
C GLU A 33 -52.02 -4.07 -13.66
N TRP A 34 -50.76 -3.80 -13.31
CA TRP A 34 -50.44 -2.98 -12.15
C TRP A 34 -50.92 -1.53 -12.30
N ARG A 35 -50.86 -0.94 -13.50
CA ARG A 35 -51.41 0.40 -13.75
C ARG A 35 -52.94 0.41 -13.65
N GLN A 36 -53.62 -0.60 -14.18
CA GLN A 36 -55.07 -0.73 -14.06
C GLN A 36 -55.50 -0.91 -12.59
N ARG A 37 -54.83 -1.77 -11.82
CA ARG A 37 -55.09 -1.91 -10.38
C ARG A 37 -54.89 -0.60 -9.63
N ARG A 38 -53.83 0.15 -9.95
CA ARG A 38 -53.56 1.44 -9.29
C ARG A 38 -54.60 2.51 -9.64
N ILE A 39 -55.14 2.52 -10.86
CA ILE A 39 -56.23 3.43 -11.25
C ILE A 39 -57.52 3.06 -10.51
N ILE A 40 -57.82 1.77 -10.37
CA ILE A 40 -58.99 1.28 -9.61
C ILE A 40 -58.84 1.58 -8.11
N GLU A 41 -57.65 1.39 -7.52
CA GLU A 41 -57.40 1.58 -6.09
C GLU A 41 -57.27 3.06 -5.67
N HIS A 42 -56.76 3.95 -6.54
CA HIS A 42 -56.55 5.37 -6.21
C HIS A 42 -57.50 6.35 -6.90
N GLY A 43 -58.26 5.93 -7.91
CA GLY A 43 -59.26 6.78 -8.58
C GLY A 43 -60.39 7.22 -7.64
N GLY A 44 -60.76 6.38 -6.67
CA GLY A 44 -61.76 6.75 -5.65
C GLY A 44 -61.25 7.75 -4.61
N TRP A 45 -59.95 7.73 -4.30
CA TRP A 45 -59.38 8.60 -3.25
C TRP A 45 -59.10 10.01 -3.76
N LEU A 46 -58.73 10.18 -5.03
CA LEU A 46 -58.54 11.49 -5.66
C LEU A 46 -59.86 12.25 -5.89
N ASN A 47 -60.96 11.55 -6.22
CA ASN A 47 -62.29 12.18 -6.27
C ASN A 47 -62.79 12.58 -4.88
N TYR A 48 -62.52 11.79 -3.83
CA TYR A 48 -62.84 12.16 -2.45
C TYR A 48 -62.00 13.36 -1.96
N LEU A 49 -60.71 13.42 -2.34
CA LEU A 49 -59.81 14.52 -1.98
C LEU A 49 -60.16 15.82 -2.74
N LEU A 50 -60.57 15.73 -4.01
CA LEU A 50 -61.02 16.89 -4.80
C LEU A 50 -62.38 17.42 -4.32
N TYR A 51 -63.31 16.56 -3.89
CA TYR A 51 -64.57 16.98 -3.28
C TYR A 51 -64.36 17.63 -1.89
N PHE A 52 -63.36 17.17 -1.15
CA PHE A 52 -62.99 17.73 0.16
C PHE A 52 -62.21 19.06 0.06
N ILE A 53 -61.39 19.24 -0.98
CA ILE A 53 -60.54 20.44 -1.17
C ILE A 53 -61.25 21.55 -1.96
N PHE A 54 -62.17 21.22 -2.88
CA PHE A 54 -62.88 22.21 -3.72
C PHE A 54 -64.39 22.25 -3.49
N GLY A 55 -64.90 21.55 -2.47
CA GLY A 55 -66.29 21.61 -2.02
C GLY A 55 -66.62 22.98 -1.41
N LYS A 56 -66.91 23.93 -2.28
CA LYS A 56 -67.37 25.29 -2.00
C LYS A 56 -68.59 25.24 -1.08
N GLN A 57 -68.50 25.83 0.11
CA GLN A 57 -69.66 26.09 0.98
C GLN A 57 -70.59 27.09 0.28
N GLU A 58 -71.57 26.60 -0.47
CA GLU A 58 -72.76 27.38 -0.79
C GLU A 58 -73.67 27.38 0.43
N LYS A 59 -73.78 28.54 1.09
CA LYS A 59 -74.89 28.87 1.97
C LYS A 59 -76.18 28.73 1.15
N LYS A 60 -77.00 27.72 1.45
CA LYS A 60 -78.41 27.71 1.08
C LYS A 60 -79.28 27.64 2.32
N THR A 61 -80.07 28.69 2.42
CA THR A 61 -81.20 28.96 3.27
C THR A 61 -82.19 27.80 3.37
N SER A 62 -82.73 27.65 4.57
CA SER A 62 -83.94 26.95 4.97
C SER A 62 -85.04 26.81 3.90
N ARG A 63 -85.56 25.59 3.73
CA ARG A 63 -87.00 25.35 3.55
C ARG A 63 -87.35 23.95 4.06
N ALA A 64 -88.37 23.91 4.93
CA ALA A 64 -88.96 22.73 5.54
C ALA A 64 -89.71 21.88 4.52
N GLU A 65 -89.78 20.56 4.75
CA GLU A 65 -90.89 19.66 4.39
C GLU A 65 -90.65 18.24 4.95
N PRO A 66 -91.68 17.36 5.06
CA PRO A 66 -91.97 16.66 6.29
C PRO A 66 -91.58 15.18 6.30
N ALA A 67 -91.66 14.63 7.51
CA ALA A 67 -91.32 13.28 7.88
C ALA A 67 -92.22 12.22 7.22
N HIS A 68 -91.60 11.26 6.54
CA HIS A 68 -92.14 9.90 6.42
C HIS A 68 -91.43 8.98 7.41
N THR A 69 -92.16 8.59 8.45
CA THR A 69 -91.82 7.59 9.45
C THR A 69 -91.73 6.20 8.82
N ARG A 70 -90.53 5.63 8.71
CA ARG A 70 -90.34 4.18 8.58
C ARG A 70 -89.44 3.67 9.68
N ALA A 71 -90.00 2.74 10.45
CA ALA A 71 -89.49 2.12 11.66
C ALA A 71 -87.97 1.89 11.62
N LYS A 72 -87.26 2.75 12.35
CA LYS A 72 -85.84 2.63 12.64
C LYS A 72 -85.61 1.35 13.44
N LYS A 73 -85.20 0.27 12.78
CA LYS A 73 -84.31 -0.72 13.41
C LYS A 73 -83.21 0.10 14.10
N SER A 74 -83.06 -0.10 15.42
CA SER A 74 -82.14 0.65 16.27
C SER A 74 -80.85 0.96 15.52
N PHE A 75 -80.71 2.23 15.14
CA PHE A 75 -79.58 2.78 14.39
C PHE A 75 -78.24 2.32 15.00
N PHE A 76 -78.21 2.19 16.33
CA PHE A 76 -77.08 1.70 17.08
C PHE A 76 -76.74 0.23 16.84
N LYS A 77 -77.73 -0.65 16.62
CA LYS A 77 -77.49 -2.06 16.31
C LYS A 77 -76.86 -2.22 14.93
N GLN A 78 -77.39 -1.52 13.94
CA GLN A 78 -76.87 -1.53 12.57
C GLN A 78 -75.47 -0.90 12.49
N LEU A 79 -75.24 0.21 13.19
CA LEU A 79 -73.90 0.81 13.35
C LEU A 79 -72.90 -0.14 14.00
N LYS A 80 -73.32 -0.90 15.02
CA LYS A 80 -72.44 -1.83 15.74
C LYS A 80 -72.03 -3.00 14.85
N GLU A 81 -72.96 -3.56 14.08
CA GLU A 81 -72.70 -4.64 13.13
C GLU A 81 -71.79 -4.16 11.97
N ASP A 82 -72.06 -2.99 11.39
CA ASP A 82 -71.24 -2.39 10.34
C ASP A 82 -69.83 -2.07 10.82
N TRP A 83 -69.70 -1.57 12.05
CA TRP A 83 -68.40 -1.29 12.65
C TRP A 83 -67.59 -2.55 12.93
N GLN A 84 -68.22 -3.61 13.43
CA GLN A 84 -67.58 -4.91 13.63
C GLN A 84 -67.16 -5.55 12.30
N TYR A 85 -68.02 -5.49 11.29
CA TYR A 85 -67.72 -5.99 9.94
C TYR A 85 -66.56 -5.22 9.29
N SER A 86 -66.56 -3.88 9.40
CA SER A 86 -65.48 -3.01 8.92
C SER A 86 -64.15 -3.29 9.62
N ARG A 87 -64.16 -3.53 10.94
CA ARG A 87 -62.96 -3.94 11.70
C ARG A 87 -62.45 -5.31 11.26
N LYS A 88 -63.34 -6.28 11.03
CA LYS A 88 -62.98 -7.62 10.53
C LYS A 88 -62.36 -7.54 9.13
N GLN A 89 -62.97 -6.79 8.21
CA GLN A 89 -62.41 -6.55 6.87
C GLN A 89 -61.05 -5.84 6.93
N LYS A 90 -60.87 -4.82 7.78
CA LYS A 90 -59.58 -4.13 7.94
C LYS A 90 -58.49 -5.08 8.47
N ARG A 91 -58.82 -5.97 9.39
CA ARG A 91 -57.88 -6.99 9.92
C ARG A 91 -57.48 -7.99 8.82
N GLU A 92 -58.42 -8.49 8.04
CA GLU A 92 -58.12 -9.42 6.93
C GLU A 92 -57.31 -8.75 5.81
N ARG A 93 -57.62 -7.49 5.44
CA ARG A 93 -56.81 -6.71 4.49
C ARG A 93 -55.38 -6.51 4.99
N LYS A 94 -55.19 -6.19 6.29
CA LYS A 94 -53.84 -6.08 6.89
C LYS A 94 -53.09 -7.41 6.87
N LYS A 95 -53.76 -8.53 7.18
CA LYS A 95 -53.14 -9.87 7.09
C LYS A 95 -52.70 -10.19 5.66
N MET A 96 -53.54 -9.92 4.66
CA MET A 96 -53.18 -10.11 3.25
C MET A 96 -52.01 -9.20 2.82
N GLN A 97 -51.99 -7.94 3.24
CA GLN A 97 -50.87 -7.01 2.96
C GLN A 97 -49.55 -7.51 3.56
N ILE A 98 -49.57 -7.94 4.83
CA ILE A 98 -48.39 -8.50 5.51
C ILE A 98 -47.92 -9.78 4.80
N GLN A 99 -48.85 -10.65 4.38
CA GLN A 99 -48.51 -11.88 3.66
C GLN A 99 -47.90 -11.58 2.29
N ASP A 100 -48.43 -10.61 1.55
CA ASP A 100 -47.87 -10.17 0.27
C ASP A 100 -46.49 -9.52 0.43
N GLU A 101 -46.28 -8.74 1.49
CA GLU A 101 -44.98 -8.13 1.78
C GLU A 101 -43.93 -9.20 2.16
N ARG A 102 -44.33 -10.23 2.92
CA ARG A 102 -43.50 -11.42 3.20
C ARG A 102 -43.17 -12.18 1.91
N ARG A 103 -44.13 -12.35 0.98
CA ARG A 103 -43.88 -12.99 -0.33
C ARG A 103 -42.93 -12.16 -1.20
N ARG A 104 -43.08 -10.83 -1.24
CA ARG A 104 -42.20 -9.91 -1.99
C ARG A 104 -40.78 -9.90 -1.43
N SER A 105 -40.63 -9.83 -0.11
CA SER A 105 -39.32 -9.87 0.54
C SER A 105 -38.63 -11.23 0.38
N ALA A 106 -39.37 -12.34 0.46
CA ALA A 106 -38.85 -13.67 0.18
C ALA A 106 -38.39 -13.81 -1.29
N PHE A 107 -39.17 -13.29 -2.24
CA PHE A 107 -38.80 -13.26 -3.66
C PHE A 107 -37.52 -12.43 -3.90
N ALA A 108 -37.44 -11.22 -3.33
CA ALA A 108 -36.26 -10.35 -3.45
C ALA A 108 -35.00 -11.00 -2.84
N ARG A 109 -35.13 -11.74 -1.73
CA ARG A 109 -34.01 -12.49 -1.14
C ARG A 109 -33.53 -13.61 -2.08
N ARG A 110 -34.44 -14.36 -2.70
CA ARG A 110 -34.10 -15.40 -3.69
C ARG A 110 -33.40 -14.82 -4.91
N GLU A 111 -33.92 -13.71 -5.45
CA GLU A 111 -33.32 -13.02 -6.60
C GLU A 111 -31.92 -12.44 -6.27
N LYS A 112 -31.74 -11.88 -5.08
CA LYS A 112 -30.42 -11.41 -4.63
C LYS A 112 -29.41 -12.57 -4.52
N GLN A 113 -29.85 -13.74 -4.07
CA GLN A 113 -29.02 -14.93 -3.99
C GLN A 113 -28.66 -15.50 -5.39
N THR A 114 -29.59 -15.54 -6.34
CA THR A 114 -29.30 -15.99 -7.71
C THR A 114 -28.29 -15.06 -8.39
N ILE A 115 -28.46 -13.73 -8.28
CA ILE A 115 -27.50 -12.75 -8.79
C ILE A 115 -26.12 -12.93 -8.14
N LYS A 116 -26.06 -13.23 -6.84
CA LYS A 116 -24.79 -13.49 -6.14
C LYS A 116 -24.10 -14.74 -6.70
N ARG A 117 -24.86 -15.82 -6.96
CA ARG A 117 -24.35 -17.07 -7.56
C ARG A 117 -23.87 -16.88 -9.01
N GLU A 118 -24.59 -16.11 -9.82
CA GLU A 118 -24.16 -15.78 -11.19
C GLU A 118 -22.86 -14.97 -11.20
N LYS A 119 -22.73 -13.98 -10.30
CA LYS A 119 -21.51 -13.18 -10.15
C LYS A 119 -20.32 -14.03 -9.72
N THR A 120 -20.49 -14.96 -8.79
CA THR A 120 -19.39 -15.85 -8.37
C THR A 120 -19.00 -16.81 -9.49
N HIS A 121 -19.97 -17.34 -10.25
CA HIS A 121 -19.71 -18.18 -11.43
C HIS A 121 -18.94 -17.42 -12.52
N LEU A 122 -19.37 -16.20 -12.86
CA LEU A 122 -18.65 -15.33 -13.81
C LEU A 122 -17.24 -15.01 -13.35
N LYS A 123 -17.04 -14.73 -12.05
CA LYS A 123 -15.71 -14.47 -11.47
C LYS A 123 -14.80 -15.70 -11.57
N ARG A 124 -15.31 -16.91 -11.27
CA ARG A 124 -14.57 -18.17 -11.42
C ARG A 124 -14.21 -18.42 -12.89
N HIS A 125 -15.16 -18.22 -13.81
CA HIS A 125 -14.89 -18.38 -15.24
C HIS A 125 -13.83 -17.40 -15.75
N GLN A 126 -13.88 -16.14 -15.31
CA GLN A 126 -12.88 -15.12 -15.63
C GLN A 126 -11.50 -15.47 -15.04
N GLN A 127 -11.44 -15.99 -13.81
CA GLN A 127 -10.19 -16.47 -13.20
C GLN A 127 -9.59 -17.64 -13.98
N LEU A 128 -10.40 -18.61 -14.41
CA LEU A 128 -9.95 -19.73 -15.25
C LEU A 128 -9.44 -19.26 -16.61
N MET A 129 -10.14 -18.34 -17.26
CA MET A 129 -9.69 -17.69 -18.49
C MET A 129 -8.35 -16.97 -18.30
N ASN A 130 -8.20 -16.20 -17.23
CA ASN A 130 -6.95 -15.50 -16.93
C ASN A 130 -5.80 -16.46 -16.61
N LYS A 131 -6.06 -17.57 -15.91
CA LYS A 131 -5.06 -18.64 -15.68
C LYS A 131 -4.62 -19.27 -17.00
N ARG A 132 -5.55 -19.55 -17.93
CA ARG A 132 -5.22 -20.05 -19.28
C ARG A 132 -4.38 -19.05 -20.08
N LEU A 133 -4.78 -17.78 -20.09
CA LEU A 133 -4.02 -16.71 -20.76
C LEU A 133 -2.61 -16.55 -20.19
N ARG A 134 -2.44 -16.61 -18.85
CA ARG A 134 -1.12 -16.56 -18.22
C ARG A 134 -0.26 -17.77 -18.56
N LYS A 135 -0.82 -18.99 -18.56
CA LYS A 135 -0.09 -20.19 -19.00
C LYS A 135 0.36 -20.08 -20.45
N GLU A 136 -0.50 -19.57 -21.33
CA GLU A 136 -0.18 -19.37 -22.74
C GLU A 136 0.86 -18.27 -22.96
N GLN A 137 0.78 -17.17 -22.20
CA GLN A 137 1.78 -16.11 -22.19
C GLN A 137 3.13 -16.61 -21.67
N ASN A 138 3.17 -17.38 -20.58
CA ASN A 138 4.39 -17.96 -20.05
C ASN A 138 5.02 -18.95 -21.04
N ARG A 139 4.23 -19.80 -21.70
CA ARG A 139 4.73 -20.69 -22.77
C ARG A 139 5.33 -19.89 -23.93
N LYS A 140 4.65 -18.85 -24.42
CA LYS A 140 5.16 -17.96 -25.48
C LYS A 140 6.39 -17.16 -25.04
N PHE A 141 6.46 -16.78 -23.77
CA PHE A 141 7.61 -16.10 -23.20
C PHE A 141 8.81 -17.04 -23.11
N GLN A 142 8.63 -18.26 -22.59
CA GLN A 142 9.68 -19.27 -22.53
C GLN A 142 10.21 -19.60 -23.94
N GLN A 143 9.31 -19.85 -24.91
CA GLN A 143 9.68 -20.07 -26.31
C GLN A 143 10.41 -18.85 -26.90
N GLY A 144 9.91 -17.65 -26.65
CA GLY A 144 10.54 -16.41 -27.13
C GLY A 144 11.88 -16.12 -26.46
N PHE A 145 12.09 -16.55 -25.21
CA PHE A 145 13.33 -16.37 -24.48
C PHE A 145 14.38 -17.39 -24.94
N THR A 146 13.99 -18.65 -25.18
CA THR A 146 14.88 -19.65 -25.79
C THR A 146 15.28 -19.24 -27.22
N GLU A 147 14.36 -18.69 -28.00
CA GLU A 147 14.65 -18.11 -29.32
C GLU A 147 15.57 -16.88 -29.22
N PHE A 148 15.36 -16.01 -28.23
CA PHE A 148 16.18 -14.83 -28.00
C PHE A 148 17.62 -15.18 -27.60
N ILE A 149 17.82 -16.16 -26.73
CA ILE A 149 19.17 -16.66 -26.38
C ILE A 149 19.85 -17.23 -27.63
N ARG A 150 19.11 -17.95 -28.46
CA ARG A 150 19.65 -18.55 -29.70
C ARG A 150 19.97 -17.50 -30.76
N ASN A 151 19.29 -16.35 -30.76
CA ASN A 151 19.49 -15.30 -31.76
C ASN A 151 19.11 -13.89 -31.23
N PRO A 152 20.00 -13.21 -30.48
CA PRO A 152 19.68 -11.98 -29.74
C PRO A 152 19.38 -10.77 -30.65
N PHE A 153 19.81 -10.82 -31.91
CA PHE A 153 19.60 -9.76 -32.91
C PHE A 153 18.43 -10.02 -33.86
N ALA A 154 17.69 -11.12 -33.70
CA ALA A 154 16.47 -11.36 -34.46
C ALA A 154 15.39 -10.37 -34.02
N ARG A 155 15.33 -9.19 -34.66
CA ARG A 155 14.22 -8.25 -34.53
C ARG A 155 12.95 -9.03 -34.84
N LYS A 156 12.16 -9.31 -33.80
CA LYS A 156 10.86 -9.97 -33.90
C LYS A 156 9.99 -9.14 -34.85
N GLN A 157 9.98 -9.48 -36.14
CA GLN A 157 9.00 -8.98 -37.09
C GLN A 157 7.66 -9.49 -36.57
N LEU A 158 6.98 -8.67 -35.78
CA LEU A 158 5.66 -9.00 -35.28
C LEU A 158 4.80 -9.18 -36.53
N ASN A 159 4.49 -10.43 -36.86
CA ASN A 159 3.77 -10.80 -38.07
C ASN A 159 2.58 -9.84 -38.23
N LYS A 160 2.51 -9.08 -39.34
CA LYS A 160 1.51 -8.02 -39.57
C LYS A 160 0.09 -8.52 -39.24
N GLN A 161 -0.17 -9.81 -39.47
CA GLN A 161 -1.41 -10.48 -39.11
C GLN A 161 -1.71 -10.49 -37.60
N GLN A 162 -0.72 -10.68 -36.72
CA GLN A 162 -0.90 -10.61 -35.27
C GLN A 162 -1.15 -9.18 -34.79
N GLN A 163 -0.56 -8.17 -35.44
CA GLN A 163 -0.87 -6.77 -35.16
C GLN A 163 -2.31 -6.43 -35.54
N LEU A 164 -2.74 -6.85 -36.73
CA LEU A 164 -4.13 -6.69 -37.20
C LEU A 164 -5.12 -7.43 -36.30
N LEU A 165 -4.82 -8.67 -35.89
CA LEU A 165 -5.67 -9.43 -34.97
C LEU A 165 -5.78 -8.73 -33.59
N ARG A 166 -4.68 -8.17 -33.07
CA ARG A 166 -4.69 -7.38 -31.83
C ARG A 166 -5.49 -6.08 -31.99
N GLN A 167 -5.46 -5.44 -33.16
CA GLN A 167 -6.26 -4.26 -33.45
C GLN A 167 -7.75 -4.63 -33.50
N HIS A 168 -8.13 -5.68 -34.22
CA HIS A 168 -9.51 -6.18 -34.25
C HIS A 168 -10.03 -6.57 -32.87
N ILE A 169 -9.27 -7.32 -32.07
CA ILE A 169 -9.67 -7.67 -30.69
C ILE A 169 -9.85 -6.40 -29.83
N LYS A 170 -8.96 -5.40 -29.97
CA LYS A 170 -9.11 -4.13 -29.26
C LYS A 170 -10.35 -3.35 -29.71
N GLU A 171 -10.67 -3.37 -30.98
CA GLU A 171 -11.87 -2.74 -31.53
C GLU A 171 -13.14 -3.44 -31.08
N ASP A 172 -13.19 -4.76 -31.09
CA ASP A 172 -14.33 -5.56 -30.64
C ASP A 172 -14.60 -5.32 -29.15
N ILE A 173 -13.55 -5.34 -28.32
CA ILE A 173 -13.68 -4.99 -26.90
C ILE A 173 -14.18 -3.55 -26.73
N ARG A 174 -13.73 -2.60 -27.56
CA ARG A 174 -14.21 -1.20 -27.52
C ARG A 174 -15.68 -1.09 -27.94
N ARG A 175 -16.12 -1.81 -28.98
CA ARG A 175 -17.50 -1.85 -29.46
C ARG A 175 -18.41 -2.46 -28.40
N GLU A 176 -18.05 -3.63 -27.87
CA GLU A 176 -18.83 -4.32 -26.85
C GLU A 176 -18.96 -3.46 -25.57
N ARG A 177 -17.89 -2.77 -25.17
CA ARG A 177 -17.92 -1.87 -24.02
C ARG A 177 -18.80 -0.64 -24.28
N LYS A 178 -18.75 -0.05 -25.48
CA LYS A 178 -19.66 1.04 -25.89
C LYS A 178 -21.11 0.58 -25.85
N GLU A 179 -21.42 -0.59 -26.40
CA GLU A 179 -22.77 -1.16 -26.38
C GLU A 179 -23.29 -1.44 -24.96
N ARG A 180 -22.44 -1.95 -24.07
CA ARG A 180 -22.84 -2.11 -22.66
C ARG A 180 -23.11 -0.77 -21.99
N ILE A 181 -22.31 0.26 -22.29
CA ILE A 181 -22.49 1.60 -21.71
C ILE A 181 -23.75 2.26 -22.24
N THR A 182 -24.08 2.12 -23.53
CA THR A 182 -25.31 2.69 -24.11
C THR A 182 -26.58 1.99 -23.62
N ARG A 183 -26.47 0.72 -23.18
CA ARG A 183 -27.58 -0.02 -22.56
C ARG A 183 -27.82 0.31 -21.09
N LEU A 184 -26.91 1.05 -20.43
CA LEU A 184 -27.13 1.48 -19.05
C LEU A 184 -28.14 2.64 -19.01
N PRO A 185 -29.03 2.68 -18.01
CA PRO A 185 -29.96 3.80 -17.85
C PRO A 185 -29.19 5.12 -17.70
N GLY A 186 -29.73 6.20 -18.28
CA GLY A 186 -29.01 7.47 -18.49
C GLY A 186 -28.36 8.08 -17.25
N ASN A 187 -28.89 7.83 -16.06
CA ASN A 187 -28.32 8.33 -14.81
C ASN A 187 -27.02 7.60 -14.42
N ILE A 188 -26.90 6.31 -14.76
CA ILE A 188 -25.70 5.48 -14.50
C ILE A 188 -24.63 5.73 -15.57
N SER A 189 -25.02 5.99 -16.82
CA SER A 189 -24.05 6.31 -17.87
C SER A 189 -23.35 7.65 -17.61
N LYS A 190 -24.08 8.66 -17.12
CA LYS A 190 -23.52 9.96 -16.69
C LYS A 190 -22.51 9.81 -15.55
N SER A 191 -22.82 9.03 -14.50
CA SER A 191 -21.89 8.83 -13.38
C SER A 191 -20.64 8.04 -13.79
N PHE A 192 -20.79 7.04 -14.66
CA PHE A 192 -19.67 6.27 -15.22
C PHE A 192 -18.75 7.17 -16.06
N ASN A 193 -19.31 8.01 -16.94
CA ASN A 193 -18.55 8.96 -17.74
C ASN A 193 -17.79 9.98 -16.88
N ARG A 194 -18.40 10.50 -15.81
CA ARG A 194 -17.73 11.39 -14.85
C ARG A 194 -16.54 10.68 -14.17
N SER A 195 -16.72 9.42 -13.74
CA SER A 195 -15.65 8.63 -13.12
C SER A 195 -14.49 8.33 -14.10
N MET A 196 -14.81 8.04 -15.36
CA MET A 196 -13.82 7.77 -16.41
C MET A 196 -13.05 9.03 -16.79
N ARG A 197 -13.72 10.18 -16.84
CA ARG A 197 -13.09 11.49 -17.05
C ARG A 197 -12.10 11.79 -15.93
N LEU A 198 -12.50 11.66 -14.66
CA LEU A 198 -11.62 11.85 -13.50
C LEU A 198 -10.42 10.88 -13.50
N ARG A 199 -10.61 9.61 -13.90
CA ARG A 199 -9.51 8.66 -14.05
C ARG A 199 -8.55 9.05 -15.16
N ARG A 200 -9.07 9.50 -16.31
CA ARG A 200 -8.25 10.00 -17.43
C ARG A 200 -7.47 11.26 -17.04
N GLU A 201 -8.10 12.19 -16.33
CA GLU A 201 -7.44 13.40 -15.84
C GLU A 201 -6.32 13.05 -14.84
N ARG A 202 -6.57 12.17 -13.87
CA ARG A 202 -5.52 11.66 -12.96
C ARG A 202 -4.40 10.94 -13.69
N TYR A 203 -4.71 10.13 -14.69
CA TYR A 203 -3.70 9.43 -15.49
C TYR A 203 -2.87 10.38 -16.34
N ARG A 204 -3.51 11.36 -17.01
CA ARG A 204 -2.82 12.43 -17.74
C ARG A 204 -1.95 13.28 -16.82
N PHE A 205 -2.43 13.61 -15.63
CA PHE A 205 -1.65 14.31 -14.62
C PHE A 205 -0.40 13.51 -14.20
N ARG A 206 -0.54 12.19 -13.97
CA ARG A 206 0.61 11.30 -13.70
C ARG A 206 1.58 11.24 -14.88
N ILE A 207 1.10 11.07 -16.11
CA ILE A 207 1.95 11.06 -17.31
C ILE A 207 2.69 12.38 -17.46
N ARG A 208 2.01 13.53 -17.36
CA ARG A 208 2.63 14.85 -17.44
C ARG A 208 3.67 15.01 -16.33
N ARG A 209 3.38 14.57 -15.12
CA ARG A 209 4.35 14.59 -14.01
C ARG A 209 5.59 13.74 -14.31
N MET A 210 5.40 12.55 -14.91
CA MET A 210 6.49 11.67 -15.34
C MET A 210 7.29 12.24 -16.51
N GLN A 211 6.62 12.78 -17.52
CA GLN A 211 7.27 13.43 -18.66
C GLN A 211 8.06 14.65 -18.19
N ASN A 212 7.50 15.44 -17.27
CA ASN A 212 8.21 16.56 -16.64
C ASN A 212 9.38 16.09 -15.76
N SER A 213 9.34 14.90 -15.15
CA SER A 213 10.51 14.36 -14.45
C SER A 213 11.58 13.83 -15.40
N LEU A 214 11.18 13.20 -16.52
CA LEU A 214 12.11 12.74 -17.56
C LEU A 214 12.75 13.92 -18.32
N GLY A 215 11.98 14.97 -18.64
CA GLY A 215 12.51 16.20 -19.21
C GLY A 215 13.52 16.87 -18.27
N ARG A 216 13.24 16.88 -16.96
CA ARG A 216 14.20 17.31 -15.93
C ARG A 216 15.47 16.46 -15.89
N PHE A 217 15.38 15.17 -16.19
CA PHE A 217 16.56 14.30 -16.35
C PHE A 217 17.44 14.74 -17.52
N GLY A 218 16.84 15.15 -18.64
CA GLY A 218 17.57 15.75 -19.75
C GLY A 218 18.31 17.04 -19.35
N VAL A 219 17.67 17.90 -18.54
CA VAL A 219 18.30 19.13 -18.02
C VAL A 219 19.46 18.82 -17.07
N PHE A 220 19.29 17.82 -16.20
CA PHE A 220 20.35 17.35 -15.29
C PHE A 220 21.59 16.88 -16.07
N LEU A 221 21.40 16.10 -17.14
CA LEU A 221 22.51 15.63 -17.97
C LEU A 221 23.24 16.77 -18.70
N ARG A 222 22.53 17.86 -19.06
CA ARG A 222 23.11 19.02 -19.75
C ARG A 222 23.85 19.96 -18.81
N ASN A 223 23.41 20.10 -17.56
CA ASN A 223 24.02 21.03 -16.62
C ASN A 223 25.22 20.40 -15.88
N THR A 224 26.42 20.61 -16.43
CA THR A 224 27.69 20.10 -15.89
C THR A 224 27.92 20.49 -14.44
N GLN A 225 27.50 21.69 -14.02
CA GLN A 225 27.69 22.16 -12.66
C GLN A 225 26.81 21.39 -11.67
N VAL A 226 25.53 21.14 -11.99
CA VAL A 226 24.62 20.37 -11.14
C VAL A 226 25.10 18.92 -11.03
N ARG A 227 25.58 18.33 -12.13
CA ARG A 227 26.18 16.99 -12.13
C ARG A 227 27.39 16.90 -11.21
N ASN A 228 28.30 17.88 -11.28
CA ASN A 228 29.49 17.91 -10.43
C ASN A 228 29.14 18.06 -8.95
N ASP A 229 28.14 18.89 -8.62
CA ASP A 229 27.67 19.03 -7.23
C ASP A 229 26.99 17.74 -6.73
N VAL A 230 26.19 17.09 -7.55
CA VAL A 230 25.57 15.79 -7.24
C VAL A 230 26.64 14.73 -7.00
N LEU A 231 27.65 14.63 -7.87
CA LEU A 231 28.74 13.67 -7.73
C LEU A 231 29.54 13.91 -6.44
N LYS A 232 29.94 15.16 -6.17
CA LYS A 232 30.68 15.51 -4.95
C LYS A 232 29.86 15.27 -3.69
N THR A 233 28.56 15.55 -3.74
CA THR A 233 27.62 15.27 -2.64
C THR A 233 27.53 13.78 -2.38
N ALA A 234 27.40 12.97 -3.44
CA ALA A 234 27.39 11.51 -3.33
C ALA A 234 28.67 10.97 -2.74
N ILE A 235 29.82 11.40 -3.25
CA ILE A 235 31.13 10.99 -2.75
C ILE A 235 31.30 11.35 -1.28
N ASN A 236 31.08 12.61 -0.90
CA ASN A 236 31.20 13.04 0.50
C ASN A 236 30.25 12.25 1.40
N SER A 237 28.99 12.08 0.99
CA SER A 237 28.00 11.37 1.81
C SER A 237 28.33 9.87 1.92
N SER A 238 28.87 9.21 0.88
CA SER A 238 29.34 7.83 0.93
C SER A 238 30.49 7.63 1.93
N VAL A 239 31.46 8.56 1.94
CA VAL A 239 32.58 8.51 2.89
C VAL A 239 32.07 8.68 4.32
N LEU A 240 31.15 9.64 4.54
CA LEU A 240 30.59 9.88 5.87
C LEU A 240 29.67 8.75 6.34
N PHE A 241 28.96 8.08 5.43
CA PHE A 241 28.24 6.84 5.69
C PHE A 241 29.19 5.77 6.23
N LEU A 242 30.32 5.54 5.55
CA LEU A 242 31.31 4.54 5.97
C LEU A 242 31.92 4.86 7.33
N VAL A 243 32.41 6.09 7.53
CA VAL A 243 33.00 6.52 8.80
C VAL A 243 31.99 6.35 9.93
N SER A 244 30.75 6.81 9.71
CA SER A 244 29.68 6.71 10.70
C SER A 244 29.33 5.27 11.03
N PHE A 245 29.13 4.41 10.03
CA PHE A 245 28.86 2.98 10.25
C PHE A 245 29.97 2.33 11.06
N ILE A 246 31.23 2.52 10.68
CA ILE A 246 32.38 1.89 11.34
C ILE A 246 32.47 2.33 12.79
N LEU A 247 32.30 3.63 13.08
CA LEU A 247 32.35 4.15 14.45
C LEU A 247 31.23 3.61 15.33
N ILE A 248 29.98 3.62 14.84
CA ILE A 248 28.84 3.07 15.59
C ILE A 248 29.03 1.57 15.82
N ASN A 249 29.42 0.82 14.79
CA ASN A 249 29.66 -0.62 14.88
C ASN A 249 30.81 -0.97 15.83
N LEU A 250 31.88 -0.16 15.86
CA LEU A 250 32.98 -0.37 16.79
C LEU A 250 32.54 -0.08 18.22
N ALA A 251 31.79 1.01 18.44
CA ALA A 251 31.26 1.36 19.76
C ALA A 251 30.33 0.27 20.31
N ASP A 252 29.43 -0.26 19.47
CA ASP A 252 28.54 -1.39 19.76
C ASP A 252 29.30 -2.64 20.22
N LYS A 253 30.37 -2.99 19.51
CA LYS A 253 31.19 -4.16 19.85
C LYS A 253 32.04 -3.94 21.09
N MET A 254 32.64 -2.76 21.23
CA MET A 254 33.49 -2.42 22.37
C MET A 254 32.69 -2.45 23.67
N ILE A 255 31.48 -1.87 23.70
CA ILE A 255 30.66 -1.91 24.91
C ILE A 255 30.22 -3.33 25.24
N SER A 256 29.89 -4.16 24.25
CA SER A 256 29.55 -5.57 24.46
C SER A 256 30.72 -6.38 25.03
N ILE A 257 31.95 -6.10 24.59
CA ILE A 257 33.18 -6.72 25.12
C ILE A 257 33.45 -6.25 26.55
N LEU A 258 33.31 -4.96 26.84
CA LEU A 258 33.45 -4.43 28.19
C LEU A 258 32.44 -5.07 29.14
N THR A 259 31.18 -5.22 28.69
CA THR A 259 30.15 -5.94 29.43
C THR A 259 30.53 -7.39 29.69
N ALA A 260 31.07 -8.09 28.69
CA ALA A 260 31.51 -9.48 28.84
C ALA A 260 32.66 -9.63 29.84
N GLY A 261 33.58 -8.66 29.89
CA GLY A 261 34.65 -8.61 30.89
C GLY A 261 34.14 -8.55 32.33
N PHE A 262 32.99 -7.90 32.59
CA PHE A 262 32.37 -7.92 33.93
C PHE A 262 31.81 -9.29 34.36
N PHE A 263 31.70 -10.24 33.42
CA PHE A 263 31.27 -11.62 33.68
C PHE A 263 32.41 -12.63 33.49
N ASP A 264 33.66 -12.16 33.38
CA ASP A 264 34.85 -12.99 33.11
C ASP A 264 34.69 -13.83 31.83
N ILE A 265 33.95 -13.33 30.85
CA ILE A 265 33.74 -14.00 29.56
C ILE A 265 34.79 -13.49 28.56
N PRO A 266 35.75 -14.33 28.14
CA PRO A 266 36.74 -13.93 27.15
C PRO A 266 36.06 -13.61 25.82
N ALA A 267 36.63 -12.67 25.07
CA ALA A 267 36.08 -12.22 23.80
C ALA A 267 37.19 -11.99 22.77
N VAL A 268 36.92 -12.34 21.51
CA VAL A 268 37.80 -12.04 20.39
C VAL A 268 37.07 -11.11 19.43
N LEU A 269 37.57 -9.89 19.30
CA LEU A 269 37.01 -8.87 18.41
C LEU A 269 37.53 -9.08 16.99
N TYR A 270 36.65 -9.47 16.08
CA TYR A 270 36.90 -9.45 14.65
C TYR A 270 36.21 -8.25 13.97
N SER A 271 36.72 -7.86 12.80
CA SER A 271 36.12 -6.78 11.99
C SER A 271 34.62 -7.04 11.70
N TYR A 272 34.24 -8.31 11.52
CA TYR A 272 32.91 -8.74 11.10
C TYR A 272 32.03 -9.28 12.23
N ARG A 273 32.59 -9.76 13.37
CA ARG A 273 31.82 -10.28 14.51
C ARG A 273 32.60 -10.21 15.82
N ILE A 274 31.91 -10.38 16.95
CA ILE A 274 32.55 -10.77 18.20
C ILE A 274 32.50 -12.30 18.27
N PHE A 275 33.60 -12.93 18.65
CA PHE A 275 33.66 -14.38 18.87
C PHE A 275 33.89 -14.64 20.35
N TRP A 276 33.06 -15.50 20.92
CA TRP A 276 33.12 -15.89 22.33
C TRP A 276 33.74 -17.30 22.40
N PRO A 277 35.03 -17.45 22.78
CA PRO A 277 35.73 -18.74 22.81
C PRO A 277 35.34 -19.55 24.06
N LEU A 278 34.05 -19.79 24.27
CA LEU A 278 33.54 -20.58 25.37
C LEU A 278 32.86 -21.85 24.87
N TYR A 279 33.02 -22.93 25.64
CA TYR A 279 32.26 -24.16 25.44
C TYR A 279 30.77 -23.92 25.73
N THR A 280 29.89 -24.60 24.99
CA THR A 280 28.42 -24.47 25.06
C THR A 280 27.84 -24.67 26.46
N TYR A 281 28.58 -25.32 27.37
CA TYR A 281 28.16 -25.64 28.74
C TYR A 281 29.02 -24.97 29.81
N SER A 282 29.69 -23.86 29.48
CA SER A 282 30.46 -23.11 30.49
C SER A 282 29.53 -22.56 31.58
N THR A 283 29.94 -22.69 32.85
CA THR A 283 29.24 -22.14 34.01
C THR A 283 29.15 -20.61 33.98
N LEU A 284 29.99 -19.96 33.16
CA LEU A 284 29.98 -18.51 32.94
C LEU A 284 28.76 -18.04 32.14
N TYR A 285 28.12 -18.92 31.36
CA TYR A 285 26.89 -18.61 30.63
C TYR A 285 25.66 -18.67 31.53
N THR A 286 25.64 -17.74 32.49
CA THR A 286 24.42 -17.45 33.24
C THR A 286 23.41 -16.73 32.34
N ARG A 287 22.13 -16.94 32.60
CA ARG A 287 21.03 -16.26 31.90
C ARG A 287 21.22 -14.73 31.90
N LEU A 288 21.62 -14.18 33.04
CA LEU A 288 21.87 -12.75 33.18
C LEU A 288 23.01 -12.29 32.26
N ALA A 289 24.14 -13.00 32.25
CA ALA A 289 25.28 -12.64 31.41
C ALA A 289 24.90 -12.60 29.93
N LEU A 290 24.18 -13.62 29.44
CA LEU A 290 23.72 -13.66 28.05
C LEU A 290 22.78 -12.50 27.71
N ILE A 291 21.79 -12.23 28.58
CA ILE A 291 20.86 -11.11 28.37
C ILE A 291 21.64 -9.80 28.28
N VAL A 292 22.51 -9.51 29.25
CA VAL A 292 23.21 -8.23 29.36
C VAL A 292 24.23 -8.07 28.23
N ILE A 293 25.03 -9.08 27.91
CA ILE A 293 26.05 -9.02 26.85
C ILE A 293 25.42 -8.77 25.48
N PHE A 294 24.40 -9.55 25.10
CA PHE A 294 23.76 -9.39 23.79
C PHE A 294 22.86 -8.15 23.68
N ALA A 295 22.40 -7.60 24.81
CA ALA A 295 21.58 -6.39 24.82
C ALA A 295 22.39 -5.09 24.82
N THR A 296 23.56 -5.08 25.49
CA THR A 296 24.26 -3.83 25.79
C THR A 296 24.70 -3.08 24.53
N GLY A 297 25.29 -3.78 23.54
CA GLY A 297 25.68 -3.18 22.26
C GLY A 297 24.51 -2.45 21.59
N PRO A 298 23.44 -3.17 21.21
CA PRO A 298 22.27 -2.57 20.57
C PRO A 298 21.68 -1.41 21.38
N ILE A 299 21.48 -1.58 22.69
CA ILE A 299 20.90 -0.53 23.56
C ILE A 299 21.79 0.71 23.57
N PHE A 300 23.11 0.53 23.66
CA PHE A 300 24.08 1.61 23.61
C PHE A 300 24.06 2.33 22.25
N SER A 301 23.95 1.57 21.15
CA SER A 301 23.79 2.13 19.80
C SER A 301 22.53 3.00 19.66
N LEU A 302 21.42 2.58 20.27
CA LEU A 302 20.20 3.39 20.32
C LEU A 302 20.41 4.67 21.15
N ALA A 303 21.01 4.56 22.34
CA ALA A 303 21.32 5.70 23.19
C ALA A 303 22.22 6.71 22.47
N LEU A 304 23.26 6.23 21.81
CA LEU A 304 24.19 7.04 21.03
C LEU A 304 23.49 7.75 19.85
N SER A 305 22.54 7.08 19.20
CA SER A 305 21.69 7.72 18.19
C SER A 305 20.85 8.86 18.76
N LEU A 306 20.29 8.71 19.96
CA LEU A 306 19.52 9.77 20.62
C LEU A 306 20.43 10.95 20.99
N ILE A 307 21.64 10.69 21.48
CA ILE A 307 22.66 11.72 21.75
C ILE A 307 23.00 12.46 20.45
N PHE A 308 23.28 11.73 19.36
CA PHE A 308 23.56 12.35 18.06
C PHE A 308 22.38 13.17 17.54
N TYR A 309 21.14 12.76 17.81
CA TYR A 309 19.97 13.58 17.47
C TYR A 309 19.95 14.90 18.24
N GLN A 310 20.29 14.90 19.53
CA GLN A 310 20.41 16.15 20.30
C GLN A 310 21.56 17.03 19.78
N VAL A 311 22.72 16.42 19.51
CA VAL A 311 23.87 17.12 18.91
C VAL A 311 23.48 17.72 17.56
N TYR A 312 22.68 17.03 16.74
CA TYR A 312 22.18 17.55 15.48
C TYR A 312 21.33 18.82 15.66
N LEU A 313 20.44 18.83 16.66
CA LEU A 313 19.58 19.98 16.95
C LEU A 313 20.39 21.20 17.39
N TRP A 314 21.48 20.99 18.13
CA TRP A 314 22.43 22.03 18.51
C TRP A 314 23.32 22.47 17.34
N ALA A 315 23.75 21.53 16.51
CA ALA A 315 24.71 21.74 15.42
C ALA A 315 24.12 22.39 14.16
N ARG A 316 23.03 23.16 14.25
CA ARG A 316 22.37 23.79 13.08
C ARG A 316 23.29 24.69 12.26
N ARG A 317 24.26 25.35 12.91
CA ARG A 317 25.24 26.26 12.30
C ARG A 317 26.51 25.57 11.82
N PHE A 318 26.68 24.27 12.08
CA PHE A 318 27.89 23.55 11.74
C PHE A 318 27.98 23.28 10.23
N PRO A 319 29.19 22.97 9.72
CA PRO A 319 29.39 22.60 8.33
C PRO A 319 28.47 21.46 7.88
N ALA A 320 28.02 21.51 6.64
CA ALA A 320 27.12 20.51 6.05
C ALA A 320 27.63 19.07 6.15
N ASN A 321 28.95 18.86 6.02
CA ASN A 321 29.56 17.54 6.16
C ASN A 321 29.42 16.99 7.59
N PHE A 322 29.60 17.83 8.61
CA PHE A 322 29.41 17.42 10.01
C PHE A 322 27.94 17.07 10.29
N LYS A 323 27.00 17.89 9.81
CA LYS A 323 25.56 17.56 9.89
C LYS A 323 25.24 16.24 9.18
N THR A 324 25.82 16.01 8.02
CA THR A 324 25.67 14.75 7.26
C THR A 324 26.19 13.56 8.06
N PHE A 325 27.38 13.68 8.66
CA PHE A 325 27.96 12.66 9.54
C PHE A 325 27.04 12.32 10.72
N ILE A 326 26.52 13.34 11.40
CA ILE A 326 25.61 13.13 12.53
C ILE A 326 24.33 12.42 12.07
N VAL A 327 23.73 12.84 10.96
CA VAL A 327 22.50 12.21 10.44
C VAL A 327 22.74 10.75 10.06
N TRP A 328 23.89 10.42 9.45
CA TRP A 328 24.27 9.03 9.23
C TRP A 328 24.50 8.26 10.54
N SER A 329 25.01 8.91 11.57
CA SER A 329 25.25 8.27 12.87
C SER A 329 23.94 7.93 13.58
N ILE A 330 22.93 8.81 13.48
CA ILE A 330 21.56 8.53 13.90
C ILE A 330 20.99 7.35 13.10
N PHE A 331 21.15 7.37 11.77
CA PHE A 331 20.68 6.28 10.90
C PHE A 331 21.28 4.92 11.28
N HIS A 332 22.59 4.87 11.49
CA HIS A 332 23.30 3.65 11.83
C HIS A 332 22.99 3.17 13.26
N GLY A 333 22.90 4.07 14.25
CA GLY A 333 22.54 3.67 15.61
C GLY A 333 21.12 3.10 15.72
N ILE A 334 20.13 3.71 15.04
CA ILE A 334 18.76 3.16 14.95
C ILE A 334 18.78 1.79 14.25
N THR A 335 19.58 1.64 13.19
CA THR A 335 19.73 0.37 12.46
C THR A 335 20.41 -0.69 13.32
N MET A 336 21.42 -0.35 14.11
CA MET A 336 22.11 -1.29 15.01
C MET A 336 21.24 -1.77 16.17
N PHE A 337 20.18 -1.04 16.53
CA PHE A 337 19.21 -1.54 17.51
C PHE A 337 18.07 -2.31 16.83
N PHE A 338 17.21 -1.63 16.07
CA PHE A 338 16.01 -2.23 15.50
C PHE A 338 16.32 -3.14 14.31
N GLY A 339 17.33 -2.80 13.52
CA GLY A 339 17.77 -3.62 12.39
C GLY A 339 18.48 -4.88 12.85
N ALA A 340 19.33 -4.80 13.89
CA ALA A 340 19.99 -5.96 14.48
C ALA A 340 18.98 -6.94 15.08
N TYR A 341 17.91 -6.44 15.69
CA TYR A 341 16.82 -7.30 16.14
C TYR A 341 16.14 -8.02 14.97
N VAL A 342 15.76 -7.28 13.92
CA VAL A 342 15.12 -7.88 12.73
C VAL A 342 16.03 -8.91 12.05
N SER A 343 17.33 -8.62 11.90
CA SER A 343 18.29 -9.58 11.35
C SER A 343 18.46 -10.78 12.28
N GLY A 344 18.53 -10.55 13.59
CA GLY A 344 18.69 -11.58 14.61
C GLY A 344 17.52 -12.56 14.63
N VAL A 345 16.27 -12.08 14.56
CA VAL A 345 15.07 -12.94 14.44
C VAL A 345 15.16 -13.86 13.22
N ILE A 346 15.64 -13.34 12.08
CA ILE A 346 15.76 -14.13 10.83
C ILE A 346 16.91 -15.13 10.89
N THR A 347 18.03 -14.77 11.53
CA THR A 347 19.25 -15.60 11.57
C THR A 347 19.40 -16.46 12.81
N ARG A 348 18.57 -16.20 13.84
CA ARG A 348 18.66 -16.80 15.18
C ARG A 348 20.02 -16.56 15.85
N THR A 349 20.56 -15.35 15.68
CA THR A 349 21.83 -14.93 16.29
C THR A 349 21.77 -13.49 16.81
N GLY A 350 22.70 -13.14 17.70
CA GLY A 350 22.91 -11.78 18.16
C GLY A 350 21.81 -11.28 19.09
N PHE A 351 21.25 -10.11 18.81
CA PHE A 351 20.36 -9.39 19.73
C PHE A 351 19.06 -10.15 20.06
N VAL A 352 18.60 -11.06 19.19
CA VAL A 352 17.40 -11.87 19.47
C VAL A 352 17.57 -12.76 20.70
N TYR A 353 18.80 -13.18 21.03
CA TYR A 353 19.07 -13.99 22.22
C TYR A 353 18.63 -13.29 23.50
N THR A 354 18.76 -11.96 23.57
CA THR A 354 18.26 -11.19 24.71
C THR A 354 16.77 -11.47 24.95
N THR A 355 15.93 -11.42 23.92
CA THR A 355 14.50 -11.69 24.09
C THR A 355 14.19 -13.17 24.32
N GLU A 356 14.90 -14.08 23.65
CA GLU A 356 14.74 -15.52 23.87
C GLU A 356 15.01 -15.90 25.34
N TRP A 357 16.09 -15.35 25.92
CA TRP A 357 16.44 -15.58 27.32
C TRP A 357 15.56 -14.81 28.30
N ILE A 358 15.04 -13.62 27.98
CA ILE A 358 14.11 -12.88 28.85
C ILE A 358 12.77 -13.59 28.98
N PHE A 359 12.20 -14.07 27.87
CA PHE A 359 10.84 -14.60 27.85
C PHE A 359 10.76 -16.13 27.96
N PHE A 360 11.90 -16.83 27.97
CA PHE A 360 11.96 -18.29 27.77
C PHE A 360 11.21 -18.71 26.52
N SER A 361 11.25 -17.85 25.51
CA SER A 361 10.37 -18.00 24.36
C SER A 361 10.89 -19.10 23.45
N ASN A 362 9.98 -19.95 23.00
CA ASN A 362 10.22 -20.81 21.86
C ASN A 362 10.29 -19.97 20.56
N ILE A 363 10.73 -20.63 19.50
CA ILE A 363 10.90 -20.04 18.18
C ILE A 363 9.57 -19.42 17.70
N PHE A 364 9.57 -18.09 17.47
CA PHE A 364 8.41 -17.31 17.01
C PHE A 364 7.28 -17.16 18.03
N ASP A 365 7.59 -17.06 19.30
CA ASP A 365 6.58 -16.66 20.27
C ASP A 365 6.06 -15.24 20.02
N VAL A 366 4.93 -14.95 20.66
CA VAL A 366 4.13 -13.74 20.42
C VAL A 366 4.94 -12.48 20.71
N GLU A 367 5.80 -12.50 21.73
CA GLU A 367 6.66 -11.41 22.17
C GLU A 367 7.70 -11.05 21.11
N GLU A 368 8.37 -12.06 20.53
CA GLU A 368 9.38 -11.89 19.47
C GLU A 368 8.73 -11.28 18.21
N ILE A 369 7.55 -11.78 17.83
CA ILE A 369 6.79 -11.27 16.68
C ILE A 369 6.35 -9.82 16.94
N ILE A 370 5.85 -9.50 18.13
CA ILE A 370 5.45 -8.13 18.48
C ILE A 370 6.66 -7.20 18.37
N PHE A 371 7.81 -7.56 18.94
CA PHE A 371 9.00 -6.71 18.90
C PHE A 371 9.58 -6.58 17.49
N LEU A 372 9.51 -7.64 16.67
CA LEU A 372 9.86 -7.60 15.24
C LEU A 372 8.98 -6.59 14.49
N VAL A 373 7.66 -6.66 14.68
CA VAL A 373 6.70 -5.76 14.02
C VAL A 373 6.93 -4.31 14.47
N VAL A 374 7.13 -4.08 15.76
CA VAL A 374 7.45 -2.75 16.31
C VAL A 374 8.76 -2.24 15.71
N SER A 375 9.80 -3.05 15.63
CA SER A 375 11.10 -2.68 15.06
C SER A 375 10.98 -2.23 13.60
N VAL A 376 10.24 -2.98 12.78
CA VAL A 376 9.98 -2.62 11.38
C VAL A 376 9.20 -1.31 11.28
N ILE A 377 8.18 -1.11 12.12
CA ILE A 377 7.39 0.13 12.15
C ILE A 377 8.28 1.32 12.53
N VAL A 378 9.11 1.18 13.58
CA VAL A 378 10.00 2.25 14.04
C VAL A 378 11.05 2.59 12.97
N LEU A 379 11.63 1.61 12.28
CA LEU A 379 12.55 1.86 11.15
C LEU A 379 11.86 2.68 10.05
N VAL A 380 10.64 2.31 9.66
CA VAL A 380 9.89 3.06 8.64
C VAL A 380 9.61 4.49 9.09
N ILE A 381 9.15 4.68 10.33
CA ILE A 381 8.87 6.00 10.92
C ILE A 381 10.14 6.84 11.00
N ALA A 382 11.25 6.27 11.48
CA ALA A 382 12.53 6.95 11.59
C ALA A 382 13.01 7.43 10.20
N GLY A 383 12.85 6.60 9.17
CA GLY A 383 13.14 7.00 7.78
C GLY A 383 12.34 8.23 7.33
N PHE A 384 11.06 8.34 7.68
CA PHE A 384 10.25 9.53 7.37
C PHE A 384 10.78 10.81 8.06
N TYR A 385 11.19 10.72 9.33
CA TYR A 385 11.68 11.88 10.08
C TYR A 385 13.07 12.32 9.63
N LEU A 386 13.96 11.37 9.32
CA LEU A 386 15.33 11.65 8.90
C LEU A 386 15.42 12.30 7.51
N THR A 387 14.41 12.16 6.64
CA THR A 387 14.32 12.89 5.37
C THR A 387 14.57 14.37 5.52
N ARG A 388 13.92 14.99 6.51
CA ARG A 388 14.02 16.42 6.76
C ARG A 388 15.43 16.79 7.19
N GLN A 389 16.06 15.94 8.01
CA GLN A 389 17.40 16.19 8.52
C GLN A 389 18.47 16.09 7.44
N PHE A 390 18.32 15.14 6.51
CA PHE A 390 19.16 15.07 5.31
C PHE A 390 19.00 16.29 4.40
N LEU A 391 17.76 16.79 4.21
CA LEU A 391 17.53 18.01 3.44
C LEU A 391 18.22 19.23 4.07
N PHE A 392 18.21 19.35 5.40
CA PHE A 392 18.93 20.42 6.12
C PHE A 392 20.46 20.24 6.17
N ALA A 393 20.96 19.04 5.90
CA ALA A 393 22.37 18.74 5.79
C ALA A 393 22.94 19.06 4.39
N ALA A 394 22.11 19.51 3.45
CA ALA A 394 22.54 19.83 2.10
C ALA A 394 23.59 20.97 2.07
N THR A 395 24.53 20.84 1.14
CA THR A 395 25.69 21.74 0.97
C THR A 395 25.36 22.99 0.16
N THR A 396 24.40 22.91 -0.76
CA THR A 396 24.08 23.96 -1.73
C THR A 396 22.56 24.12 -1.89
N ASN A 397 22.10 25.36 -2.02
CA ASN A 397 20.68 25.65 -2.24
C ASN A 397 20.18 25.15 -3.60
N ARG A 398 21.05 25.12 -4.62
CA ARG A 398 20.73 24.69 -5.99
C ARG A 398 20.20 23.26 -6.07
N LEU A 399 20.72 22.36 -5.23
CA LEU A 399 20.31 20.96 -5.18
C LEU A 399 18.96 20.76 -4.47
N ILE A 400 18.56 21.69 -3.59
CA ILE A 400 17.33 21.62 -2.79
C ILE A 400 16.12 22.22 -3.54
N MET A 401 16.39 23.07 -4.54
CA MET A 401 15.37 23.70 -5.37
C MET A 401 14.42 22.67 -5.99
N GLU A 402 13.18 23.11 -6.20
CA GLU A 402 12.15 22.28 -6.82
C GLU A 402 12.61 21.80 -8.20
N GLY A 403 12.61 20.48 -8.40
CA GLY A 403 13.11 19.84 -9.61
C GLY A 403 14.45 19.14 -9.46
N ASN A 404 15.39 19.69 -8.68
CA ASN A 404 16.69 19.05 -8.44
C ASN A 404 16.72 18.17 -7.19
N ARG A 405 15.75 18.34 -6.30
CA ARG A 405 15.70 17.66 -5.00
C ARG A 405 15.77 16.13 -5.08
N ILE A 406 15.20 15.51 -6.11
CA ILE A 406 15.31 14.04 -6.26
C ILE A 406 16.75 13.62 -6.50
N TYR A 407 17.52 14.37 -7.30
CA TYR A 407 18.94 14.09 -7.53
C TYR A 407 19.74 14.32 -6.25
N PHE A 408 19.40 15.35 -5.49
CA PHE A 408 19.98 15.54 -4.16
C PHE A 408 19.73 14.34 -3.26
N MET A 409 18.49 13.86 -3.14
CA MET A 409 18.17 12.70 -2.29
C MET A 409 18.85 11.41 -2.76
N LEU A 410 18.93 11.20 -4.07
CA LEU A 410 19.67 10.07 -4.63
C LEU A 410 21.17 10.17 -4.32
N ALA A 411 21.76 11.36 -4.47
CA ALA A 411 23.16 11.61 -4.17
C ALA A 411 23.46 11.52 -2.67
N GLN A 412 22.60 12.09 -1.83
CA GLN A 412 22.85 12.21 -0.40
C GLN A 412 22.53 10.92 0.35
N ILE A 413 21.57 10.10 -0.11
CA ILE A 413 21.05 8.95 0.63
C ILE A 413 21.20 7.65 -0.17
N MET A 414 20.59 7.56 -1.36
CA MET A 414 20.51 6.28 -2.08
C MET A 414 21.89 5.77 -2.54
N ILE A 415 22.67 6.61 -3.20
CA ILE A 415 23.99 6.25 -3.72
C ILE A 415 24.95 5.91 -2.55
N PRO A 416 25.06 6.73 -1.49
CA PRO A 416 25.83 6.41 -0.30
C PRO A 416 25.42 5.11 0.37
N TRP A 417 24.11 4.82 0.46
CA TRP A 417 23.62 3.57 1.01
C TRP A 417 24.06 2.36 0.18
N ILE A 418 23.94 2.43 -1.16
CA ILE A 418 24.39 1.35 -2.06
C ILE A 418 25.91 1.18 -1.99
N LEU A 419 26.66 2.27 -2.22
CA LEU A 419 28.12 2.24 -2.29
C LEU A 419 28.75 1.91 -0.93
N GLY A 420 28.19 2.46 0.15
CA GLY A 420 28.62 2.21 1.51
C GLY A 420 28.43 0.75 1.90
N ASN A 421 27.23 0.17 1.70
CA ASN A 421 27.01 -1.25 1.97
C ASN A 421 27.88 -2.16 1.08
N ALA A 422 28.07 -1.80 -0.20
CA ALA A 422 28.97 -2.56 -1.08
C ALA A 422 30.42 -2.51 -0.60
N ALA A 423 30.90 -1.35 -0.16
CA ALA A 423 32.24 -1.21 0.41
C ALA A 423 32.38 -1.99 1.73
N LEU A 424 31.40 -1.94 2.63
CA LEU A 424 31.39 -2.73 3.87
C LEU A 424 31.41 -4.24 3.60
N PHE A 425 30.68 -4.70 2.59
CA PHE A 425 30.71 -6.09 2.14
C PHE A 425 32.11 -6.50 1.67
N VAL A 426 32.79 -5.64 0.88
CA VAL A 426 34.15 -5.88 0.40
C VAL A 426 35.16 -5.88 1.54
N ILE A 427 35.06 -4.93 2.47
CA ILE A 427 35.96 -4.82 3.63
C ILE A 427 35.94 -6.09 4.49
N ASN A 428 34.76 -6.70 4.66
CA ASN A 428 34.56 -7.89 5.47
C ASN A 428 34.70 -9.20 4.68
N TYR A 429 34.91 -9.16 3.36
CA TYR A 429 35.14 -10.35 2.54
C TYR A 429 36.48 -11.02 2.91
N PRO A 430 36.56 -12.37 3.04
CA PRO A 430 35.54 -13.38 2.72
C PRO A 430 34.61 -13.76 3.89
N ARG A 431 34.78 -13.17 5.08
CA ARG A 431 34.12 -13.61 6.32
C ARG A 431 32.89 -12.76 6.65
N ASN A 432 31.91 -12.72 5.76
CA ASN A 432 30.66 -11.97 5.97
C ASN A 432 29.61 -12.84 6.70
N PRO A 433 29.30 -12.60 7.98
CA PRO A 433 28.26 -13.35 8.67
C PRO A 433 26.87 -12.97 8.11
N PRO A 434 25.92 -13.93 8.04
CA PRO A 434 24.61 -13.70 7.44
C PRO A 434 23.81 -12.62 8.17
N GLU A 435 23.94 -12.52 9.49
CA GLU A 435 23.30 -11.48 10.31
C GLU A 435 23.71 -10.07 9.86
N LEU A 436 25.01 -9.84 9.61
CA LEU A 436 25.54 -8.55 9.17
C LEU A 436 25.06 -8.20 7.74
N LEU A 437 24.99 -9.20 6.85
CA LEU A 437 24.43 -9.00 5.50
C LEU A 437 22.95 -8.62 5.54
N LEU A 438 22.19 -9.28 6.42
CA LEU A 438 20.78 -8.93 6.63
C LEU A 438 20.64 -7.54 7.26
N LEU A 439 21.51 -7.16 8.20
CA LEU A 439 21.53 -5.81 8.78
C LEU A 439 21.69 -4.74 7.68
N TYR A 440 22.61 -4.94 6.74
CA TYR A 440 22.77 -4.06 5.58
C TYR A 440 21.48 -3.99 4.76
N GLY A 441 20.84 -5.13 4.52
CA GLY A 441 19.58 -5.22 3.78
C GLY A 441 18.41 -4.52 4.47
N VAL A 442 18.23 -4.75 5.78
CA VAL A 442 17.12 -4.24 6.60
C VAL A 442 17.12 -2.71 6.66
N SER A 443 18.29 -2.07 6.59
CA SER A 443 18.40 -0.61 6.54
C SER A 443 17.65 0.03 5.34
N ILE A 444 17.31 -0.74 4.31
CA ILE A 444 16.45 -0.28 3.19
C ILE A 444 15.05 0.17 3.67
N LEU A 445 14.56 -0.38 4.79
CA LEU A 445 13.28 -0.01 5.39
C LEU A 445 13.24 1.46 5.83
N MET A 446 14.39 2.06 6.13
CA MET A 446 14.53 3.49 6.39
C MET A 446 14.73 4.28 5.09
N VAL A 447 15.50 3.77 4.12
CA VAL A 447 15.82 4.46 2.86
C VAL A 447 14.58 4.67 1.98
N ILE A 448 13.71 3.67 1.86
CA ILE A 448 12.49 3.76 1.03
C ILE A 448 11.58 4.94 1.47
N PRO A 449 11.16 5.05 2.74
CA PRO A 449 10.33 6.18 3.17
C PRO A 449 11.05 7.52 3.07
N MET A 450 12.39 7.57 3.18
CA MET A 450 13.16 8.80 2.92
C MET A 450 12.95 9.30 1.48
N LEU A 451 13.10 8.39 0.52
CA LEU A 451 12.93 8.69 -0.89
C LEU A 451 11.47 8.90 -1.30
N ALA A 452 10.51 8.40 -0.52
CA ALA A 452 9.09 8.64 -0.75
C ALA A 452 8.64 10.02 -0.21
N SER A 453 9.29 10.53 0.84
CA SER A 453 8.83 11.72 1.59
C SER A 453 9.57 13.02 1.27
N TYR A 454 10.55 13.02 0.35
CA TYR A 454 11.34 14.22 0.02
C TYR A 454 10.53 15.44 -0.48
N ASN A 455 9.33 15.20 -1.01
CA ASN A 455 8.48 16.22 -1.63
C ASN A 455 7.15 16.44 -0.86
N THR A 456 7.14 16.16 0.44
CA THR A 456 6.03 16.56 1.32
C THR A 456 6.02 18.08 1.53
N PRO A 457 4.85 18.71 1.78
CA PRO A 457 4.76 20.16 1.99
C PRO A 457 5.68 20.68 3.11
N SER A 458 5.81 19.93 4.21
CA SER A 458 6.71 20.28 5.31
C SER A 458 8.18 20.34 4.88
N ASN A 459 8.59 19.50 3.93
CA ASN A 459 9.94 19.46 3.39
C ASN A 459 10.15 20.48 2.26
N GLN A 460 9.08 21.02 1.65
CA GLN A 460 9.19 22.06 0.62
C GLN A 460 9.65 23.40 1.18
N MET A 461 9.31 23.70 2.42
CA MET A 461 9.63 24.96 3.10
C MET A 461 11.07 25.03 3.63
N VAL A 462 11.89 24.00 3.42
CA VAL A 462 13.28 23.97 3.91
C VAL A 462 14.13 24.94 3.08
N LYS A 463 14.53 26.05 3.71
CA LYS A 463 15.55 26.98 3.21
C LYS A 463 16.81 26.82 4.06
N ILE A 464 17.98 26.72 3.42
CA ILE A 464 19.26 26.69 4.14
C ILE A 464 19.86 28.11 4.14
N PRO A 465 19.90 28.79 5.30
CA PRO A 465 20.59 30.06 5.41
C PRO A 465 22.10 29.84 5.22
N GLY A 466 22.74 30.67 4.40
CA GLY A 466 24.20 30.62 4.19
C GLY A 466 24.70 29.40 3.39
N ALA A 467 23.85 28.76 2.58
CA ALA A 467 24.32 27.67 1.73
C ALA A 467 25.41 28.17 0.76
N ARG A 468 26.49 27.39 0.62
CA ARG A 468 27.59 27.74 -0.26
C ARG A 468 27.17 27.62 -1.73
N SER A 469 27.85 28.36 -2.60
CA SER A 469 27.63 28.28 -4.06
C SER A 469 28.19 27.00 -4.69
N LYS A 470 29.21 26.38 -4.08
CA LYS A 470 29.91 25.19 -4.60
C LYS A 470 30.16 24.15 -3.51
N VAL A 471 30.01 22.88 -3.87
CA VAL A 471 30.38 21.74 -3.01
C VAL A 471 31.91 21.55 -3.01
N ARG A 472 32.51 21.50 -1.81
CA ARG A 472 33.92 21.13 -1.61
C ARG A 472 34.02 19.67 -1.16
N LEU A 473 35.03 18.96 -1.66
CA LEU A 473 35.34 17.61 -1.20
C LEU A 473 35.96 17.69 0.19
N GLY A 474 35.48 16.86 1.11
CA GLY A 474 35.99 16.82 2.48
C GLY A 474 37.15 15.83 2.62
N TRP A 475 38.32 16.17 2.08
CA TRP A 475 39.50 15.28 2.08
C TRP A 475 39.87 14.71 3.45
N ILE A 476 39.68 15.48 4.52
CA ILE A 476 39.92 14.99 5.87
C ILE A 476 39.09 13.75 6.22
N TYR A 477 37.84 13.68 5.78
CA TYR A 477 36.98 12.52 6.03
C TYR A 477 37.40 11.30 5.23
N PHE A 478 38.02 11.49 4.06
CA PHE A 478 38.61 10.39 3.31
C PHE A 478 39.80 9.78 4.02
N LEU A 479 40.69 10.63 4.56
CA LEU A 479 41.84 10.17 5.35
C LEU A 479 41.36 9.41 6.60
N ILE A 480 40.34 9.93 7.29
CA ILE A 480 39.71 9.23 8.42
C ILE A 480 39.12 7.89 7.97
N ALA A 481 38.36 7.84 6.87
CA ALA A 481 37.79 6.60 6.36
C ALA A 481 38.85 5.58 5.98
N ALA A 482 39.90 6.00 5.28
CA ALA A 482 41.01 5.14 4.89
C ALA A 482 41.75 4.58 6.12
N GLY A 483 42.00 5.43 7.12
CA GLY A 483 42.59 5.01 8.40
C GLY A 483 41.72 3.99 9.13
N LEU A 484 40.41 4.24 9.25
CA LEU A 484 39.47 3.31 9.87
C LEU A 484 39.39 1.97 9.12
N ILE A 485 39.34 1.99 7.79
CA ILE A 485 39.34 0.78 6.97
C ILE A 485 40.64 0.00 7.15
N TYR A 486 41.77 0.69 7.18
CA TYR A 486 43.07 0.08 7.43
C TYR A 486 43.11 -0.60 8.80
N VAL A 487 42.68 0.09 9.87
CA VAL A 487 42.60 -0.49 11.23
C VAL A 487 41.68 -1.72 11.24
N MET A 488 40.49 -1.64 10.62
CA MET A 488 39.58 -2.78 10.52
C MET A 488 40.20 -3.98 9.79
N ARG A 489 40.98 -3.74 8.74
CA ARG A 489 41.53 -4.81 7.90
C ARG A 489 42.85 -5.37 8.39
N ALA A 490 43.76 -4.53 8.89
CA ALA A 490 45.08 -4.95 9.32
C ALA A 490 45.08 -5.49 10.75
N ILE A 491 44.32 -4.85 11.65
CA ILE A 491 44.30 -5.19 13.08
C ILE A 491 43.14 -6.15 13.37
N LEU A 492 41.90 -5.72 13.10
CA LEU A 492 40.72 -6.47 13.53
C LEU A 492 40.42 -7.71 12.66
N TYR A 493 41.08 -7.90 11.52
CA TYR A 493 40.87 -9.11 10.71
C TYR A 493 41.47 -10.36 11.38
N ASN A 494 42.62 -10.19 12.06
CA ASN A 494 43.32 -11.27 12.75
C ASN A 494 42.67 -11.63 14.10
N GLY A 495 41.80 -10.75 14.61
CA GLY A 495 41.19 -10.89 15.92
C GLY A 495 42.01 -10.20 17.01
N LEU A 496 41.35 -9.42 17.86
CA LEU A 496 41.95 -8.85 19.05
C LEU A 496 41.36 -9.55 20.28
N ASN A 497 42.20 -10.21 21.06
CA ASN A 497 41.80 -10.97 22.23
C ASN A 497 41.61 -10.04 23.44
N PHE A 498 40.50 -10.23 24.14
CA PHE A 498 40.19 -9.63 25.42
C PHE A 498 39.94 -10.78 26.38
N SER A 499 40.79 -10.88 27.41
CA SER A 499 40.73 -11.89 28.46
C SER A 499 40.17 -11.31 29.74
#